data_AF-A0A4Y9RKF9-F1
#
_entry.id   AF-A0A4Y9RKF9-F1
#
_cell.length_a   1.000
_cell.length_b   1.000
_cell.length_c   1.000
_cell.angle_alpha   90.00
_cell.angle_beta   90.00
_cell.angle_gamma   90.00
#
_symmetry.space_group_name_H-M   'P 1'
#
loop_
_entity.id
_entity.type
_entity.pdbx_description
1 polymer ?
#
loop_
_entity_poly.entity_id
_entity_poly.type
_entity_poly.pdbx_seq_one_letter_code
_entity_poly.pdbx_strand_id
1 'polypeptide(L)'
;MAGDSQGAIDFYFDFSSPYGYFAAARIDALAAKYGRTVNWHPLLLGVVFKITGGQPLPMVPLKGDYVYRDFERCARFYNIPYARPDVFPIPTQLAARAMLWVQEHLGAEKGVQFAKAVYAAYFVDGKTITEAEVLIPLATRLGIDGAAMIDGANSEPVKAKMKVAMEEAVERKVFGSPFVIADGEPFWGVDRFDQLEHFLKHGKL
;
A
#
# COMPACT_ATOMS: atom_id res chain seq x y z
N MET A 1 -16.95 30.46 13.06
CA MET A 1 -15.87 29.93 12.21
C MET A 1 -15.93 28.42 12.34
N ALA A 2 -16.65 27.76 11.42
CA ALA A 2 -16.63 26.31 11.34
C ALA A 2 -15.26 25.93 10.76
N GLY A 3 -14.44 25.19 11.51
CA GLY A 3 -13.17 24.70 10.99
C GLY A 3 -13.47 23.76 9.84
N ASP A 4 -12.94 24.06 8.66
CA ASP A 4 -12.96 23.13 7.54
C ASP A 4 -12.41 21.79 8.03
N SER A 5 -13.23 20.75 7.94
CA SER A 5 -12.77 19.38 8.12
C SER A 5 -11.70 19.13 7.05
N GLN A 6 -10.42 19.20 7.43
CA GLN A 6 -9.33 18.91 6.51
C GLN A 6 -9.50 17.47 6.01
N GLY A 7 -9.59 17.29 4.68
CA GLY A 7 -10.00 16.02 4.07
C GLY A 7 -9.08 14.85 4.40
N ALA A 8 -9.50 13.62 4.13
CA ALA A 8 -8.60 12.47 4.25
C ALA A 8 -7.47 12.54 3.20
N ILE A 9 -6.29 12.02 3.54
CA ILE A 9 -5.18 11.81 2.59
C ILE A 9 -5.39 10.44 1.93
N ASP A 10 -5.34 10.35 0.61
CA ASP A 10 -5.41 9.07 -0.09
C ASP A 10 -4.01 8.48 -0.25
N PHE A 11 -3.81 7.26 0.26
CA PHE A 11 -2.55 6.51 0.19
C PHE A 11 -2.74 5.25 -0.65
N TYR A 12 -2.11 5.24 -1.82
CA TYR A 12 -2.12 4.12 -2.75
C TYR A 12 -0.82 3.32 -2.67
N PHE A 13 -0.94 2.00 -2.65
CA PHE A 13 0.22 1.10 -2.53
C PHE A 13 -0.02 -0.28 -3.13
N ASP A 14 1.04 -1.06 -3.28
CA ASP A 14 1.01 -2.46 -3.71
C ASP A 14 1.85 -3.27 -2.73
N PHE A 15 1.35 -4.43 -2.29
CA PHE A 15 2.01 -5.28 -1.30
C PHE A 15 3.40 -5.77 -1.72
N SER A 16 3.73 -5.80 -3.01
CA SER A 16 5.05 -6.16 -3.51
C SER A 16 5.99 -4.97 -3.63
N SER A 17 5.60 -3.76 -3.21
CA SER A 17 6.45 -2.57 -3.24
C SER A 17 7.18 -2.34 -1.90
N PRO A 18 8.52 -2.41 -1.86
CA PRO A 18 9.29 -2.07 -0.67
C PRO A 18 9.11 -0.60 -0.25
N TYR A 19 9.08 0.33 -1.20
CA TYR A 19 8.78 1.73 -0.89
C TYR A 19 7.35 1.92 -0.38
N GLY A 20 6.40 1.12 -0.89
CA GLY A 20 5.02 1.07 -0.40
C GLY A 20 4.96 0.66 1.07
N TYR A 21 5.73 -0.36 1.45
CA TYR A 21 5.90 -0.78 2.84
C TYR A 21 6.51 0.30 3.73
N PHE A 22 7.57 0.98 3.27
CA PHE A 22 8.17 2.07 4.04
C PHE A 22 7.21 3.25 4.23
N ALA A 23 6.40 3.57 3.22
CA ALA A 23 5.35 4.58 3.34
C ALA A 23 4.22 4.14 4.29
N ALA A 24 3.79 2.88 4.20
CA ALA A 24 2.76 2.28 5.06
C ALA A 24 3.12 2.34 6.55
N ALA A 25 4.42 2.23 6.88
CA ALA A 25 4.91 2.36 8.25
C ALA A 25 4.88 3.82 8.78
N ARG A 26 4.79 4.82 7.91
CA ARG A 26 4.97 6.25 8.25
C ARG A 26 3.72 7.11 8.05
N ILE A 27 2.87 6.78 7.07
CA ILE A 27 1.83 7.68 6.56
C ILE A 27 0.78 8.05 7.62
N ASP A 28 0.34 7.09 8.43
CA ASP A 28 -0.68 7.35 9.46
C ASP A 28 -0.16 8.29 10.54
N ALA A 29 1.09 8.10 10.98
CA ALA A 29 1.72 8.95 11.99
C ALA A 29 1.95 10.38 11.46
N LEU A 30 2.36 10.50 10.19
CA LEU A 30 2.49 11.79 9.53
C LEU A 30 1.13 12.51 9.42
N ALA A 31 0.09 11.83 8.98
CA ALA A 31 -1.26 12.38 8.88
C ALA A 31 -1.80 12.84 10.25
N ALA A 32 -1.63 12.00 11.27
CA ALA A 32 -2.09 12.29 12.64
C ALA A 32 -1.43 13.54 13.24
N LYS A 33 -0.15 13.82 12.92
CA LYS A 33 0.55 15.04 13.37
C LYS A 33 -0.16 16.33 12.94
N TYR A 34 -0.91 16.28 11.84
CA TYR A 34 -1.64 17.42 11.27
C TYR A 34 -3.16 17.24 11.37
N GLY A 35 -3.65 16.32 12.22
CA GLY A 35 -5.09 16.10 12.42
C GLY A 35 -5.81 15.49 11.20
N ARG A 36 -5.07 14.82 10.31
CA ARG A 36 -5.60 14.18 9.09
C ARG A 36 -5.82 12.70 9.30
N THR A 37 -6.78 12.12 8.58
CA THR A 37 -6.95 10.67 8.42
C THR A 37 -6.33 10.20 7.11
N VAL A 38 -6.15 8.88 6.95
CA VAL A 38 -5.58 8.27 5.74
C VAL A 38 -6.55 7.22 5.19
N ASN A 39 -6.90 7.33 3.93
CA ASN A 39 -7.59 6.28 3.18
C ASN A 39 -6.55 5.39 2.51
N TRP A 40 -6.50 4.12 2.91
CA TRP A 40 -5.57 3.14 2.35
C TRP A 40 -6.20 2.43 1.16
N HIS A 41 -5.58 2.55 -0.02
CA HIS A 41 -6.05 2.02 -1.29
C HIS A 41 -5.04 0.99 -1.83
N PRO A 42 -5.34 -0.32 -1.81
CA PRO A 42 -4.49 -1.30 -2.46
C PRO A 42 -4.57 -1.11 -3.99
N LEU A 43 -3.43 -1.27 -4.64
CA LEU A 43 -3.22 -1.24 -6.08
C LEU A 43 -2.62 -2.56 -6.57
N LEU A 44 -2.68 -2.73 -7.89
CA LEU A 44 -2.00 -3.78 -8.62
C LEU A 44 -1.05 -3.14 -9.64
N LEU A 45 0.23 -3.02 -9.30
CA LEU A 45 1.26 -2.44 -10.17
C LEU A 45 1.35 -3.15 -11.52
N GLY A 46 1.08 -4.46 -11.58
CA GLY A 46 1.04 -5.19 -12.85
C GLY A 46 0.01 -4.63 -13.84
N VAL A 47 -1.11 -4.07 -13.37
CA VAL A 47 -2.10 -3.40 -14.22
C VAL A 47 -1.55 -2.05 -14.69
N VAL A 48 -0.94 -1.29 -13.78
CA VAL A 48 -0.35 0.02 -14.06
C VAL A 48 0.81 -0.08 -15.06
N PHE A 49 1.65 -1.11 -14.95
CA PHE A 49 2.74 -1.38 -15.88
C PHE A 49 2.25 -1.66 -17.30
N LYS A 50 1.13 -2.38 -17.46
CA LYS A 50 0.52 -2.59 -18.78
C LYS A 50 0.07 -1.28 -19.44
N ILE A 51 -0.40 -0.31 -18.65
CA ILE A 51 -0.84 1.00 -19.15
C ILE A 51 0.37 1.89 -19.49
N THR A 52 1.39 1.90 -18.62
CA THR A 52 2.54 2.81 -18.73
C THR A 52 3.67 2.27 -19.61
N GLY A 53 3.66 0.99 -19.99
CA GLY A 53 4.80 0.31 -20.60
C GLY A 53 5.95 0.05 -19.62
N GLY A 54 5.69 0.18 -18.31
CA GLY A 54 6.66 -0.03 -17.25
C GLY A 54 6.92 -1.50 -16.91
N GLN A 55 7.83 -1.72 -15.97
CA GLN A 55 8.12 -3.04 -15.40
C GLN A 55 8.61 -2.85 -13.95
N PRO A 56 8.62 -3.92 -13.12
CA PRO A 56 9.15 -3.85 -11.77
C PRO A 56 10.58 -3.29 -11.74
N LEU A 57 10.85 -2.36 -10.82
CA LEU A 57 12.13 -1.63 -10.78
C LEU A 57 13.37 -2.54 -10.81
N PRO A 58 13.41 -3.68 -10.08
CA PRO A 58 14.60 -4.52 -10.13
C PRO A 58 14.85 -5.22 -11.46
N MET A 59 13.83 -5.33 -12.31
CA MET A 59 13.92 -5.92 -13.65
C MET A 59 14.40 -4.90 -14.69
N VAL A 60 14.39 -3.60 -14.37
CA VAL A 60 14.90 -2.57 -15.27
C VAL A 60 16.43 -2.66 -15.33
N PRO A 61 17.03 -2.84 -16.52
CA PRO A 61 18.49 -2.86 -16.68
C PRO A 61 19.15 -1.66 -16.02
N LEU A 62 20.33 -1.87 -15.41
CA LEU A 62 21.10 -0.90 -14.63
C LEU A 62 20.47 -0.43 -13.31
N LYS A 63 19.15 -0.54 -13.12
CA LYS A 63 18.49 -0.11 -11.87
C LYS A 63 18.47 -1.18 -10.80
N GLY A 64 18.45 -2.47 -11.16
CA GLY A 64 18.30 -3.60 -10.24
C GLY A 64 19.21 -3.55 -9.01
N ASP A 65 20.52 -3.58 -9.25
CA ASP A 65 21.53 -3.55 -8.19
C ASP A 65 21.49 -2.27 -7.35
N TYR A 66 21.05 -1.16 -7.94
CA TYR A 66 20.89 0.09 -7.22
C TYR A 66 19.68 0.01 -6.28
N VAL A 67 18.51 -0.40 -6.79
CA VAL A 67 17.27 -0.37 -6.00
C VAL A 67 17.30 -1.37 -4.86
N TYR A 68 17.95 -2.54 -5.01
CA TYR A 68 18.16 -3.44 -3.88
C TYR A 68 18.99 -2.80 -2.77
N ARG A 69 20.08 -2.09 -3.12
CA ARG A 69 20.87 -1.33 -2.14
C ARG A 69 20.08 -0.19 -1.53
N ASP A 70 19.21 0.43 -2.31
CA ASP A 70 18.37 1.53 -1.84
C ASP A 70 17.27 1.06 -0.89
N PHE A 71 16.63 -0.09 -1.12
CA PHE A 71 15.65 -0.65 -0.18
C PHE A 71 16.26 -0.83 1.22
N GLU A 72 17.44 -1.46 1.26
CA GLU A 72 18.21 -1.66 2.49
C GLU A 72 18.61 -0.32 3.14
N ARG A 73 18.97 0.68 2.34
CA ARG A 73 19.32 2.02 2.82
C ARG A 73 18.11 2.74 3.40
N CYS A 74 16.97 2.70 2.73
CA CYS A 74 15.71 3.26 3.23
C CYS A 74 15.27 2.60 4.52
N ALA A 75 15.34 1.27 4.62
CA ALA A 75 15.03 0.53 5.83
C ALA A 75 15.88 1.01 7.03
N ARG A 76 17.21 1.10 6.84
CA ARG A 76 18.12 1.63 7.88
C ARG A 76 17.84 3.09 8.22
N PHE A 77 17.62 3.93 7.22
CA PHE A 77 17.40 5.37 7.42
C PHE A 77 16.10 5.66 8.16
N TYR A 78 15.02 4.97 7.80
CA TYR A 78 13.72 5.11 8.45
C TYR A 78 13.56 4.27 9.72
N ASN A 79 14.56 3.48 10.10
CA ASN A 79 14.51 2.53 11.20
C ASN A 79 13.31 1.56 11.12
N ILE A 80 13.08 1.01 9.92
CA ILE A 80 12.00 0.06 9.63
C ILE A 80 12.61 -1.33 9.41
N PRO A 81 12.17 -2.38 10.13
CA PRO A 81 12.61 -3.75 9.88
C PRO A 81 12.32 -4.16 8.43
N TYR A 82 13.33 -4.66 7.74
CA TYR A 82 13.22 -5.11 6.36
C TYR A 82 14.14 -6.30 6.14
N ALA A 83 13.59 -7.35 5.57
CA ALA A 83 14.28 -8.51 5.03
C ALA A 83 13.75 -8.71 3.61
N ARG A 84 14.65 -8.65 2.62
CA ARG A 84 14.26 -8.91 1.24
C ARG A 84 13.75 -10.36 1.12
N PRO A 85 12.53 -10.58 0.59
CA PRO A 85 12.00 -11.92 0.36
C PRO A 85 12.82 -12.68 -0.70
N ASP A 86 12.88 -14.00 -0.59
CA ASP A 86 13.58 -14.85 -1.57
C ASP A 86 12.93 -14.78 -2.96
N VAL A 87 11.59 -14.74 -3.00
CA VAL A 87 10.81 -14.56 -4.21
C VAL A 87 10.32 -13.13 -4.26
N PHE A 88 10.88 -12.32 -5.16
CA PHE A 88 10.52 -10.93 -5.35
C PHE A 88 10.72 -10.52 -6.81
N PRO A 89 9.82 -9.73 -7.42
CA PRO A 89 8.49 -9.35 -6.94
C PRO A 89 7.48 -10.50 -7.07
N ILE A 90 6.31 -10.35 -6.46
CA ILE A 90 5.23 -11.35 -6.48
C ILE A 90 3.90 -10.74 -6.98
N PRO A 91 2.97 -11.55 -7.51
CA PRO A 91 1.58 -11.14 -7.69
C PRO A 91 0.91 -10.81 -6.34
N THR A 92 0.06 -9.79 -6.29
CA THR A 92 -0.55 -9.30 -5.03
C THR A 92 -2.07 -9.24 -5.05
N GLN A 93 -2.70 -9.82 -6.07
CA GLN A 93 -4.15 -9.75 -6.29
C GLN A 93 -4.96 -10.30 -5.11
N LEU A 94 -4.54 -11.44 -4.56
CA LEU A 94 -5.26 -12.08 -3.45
C LEU A 94 -5.19 -11.20 -2.19
N ALA A 95 -4.00 -10.74 -1.81
CA ALA A 95 -3.81 -9.85 -0.66
C ALA A 95 -4.55 -8.51 -0.81
N ALA A 96 -4.50 -7.89 -1.99
CA ALA A 96 -5.21 -6.66 -2.29
C ALA A 96 -6.74 -6.82 -2.17
N ARG A 97 -7.30 -7.89 -2.74
CA ARG A 97 -8.73 -8.19 -2.65
C ARG A 97 -9.16 -8.56 -1.22
N ALA A 98 -8.33 -9.32 -0.51
CA ALA A 98 -8.56 -9.64 0.90
C ALA A 98 -8.65 -8.36 1.75
N MET A 99 -7.75 -7.40 1.54
CA MET A 99 -7.82 -6.10 2.21
C MET A 99 -9.12 -5.34 1.87
N LEU A 100 -9.51 -5.28 0.59
CA LEU A 100 -10.76 -4.62 0.19
C LEU A 100 -11.99 -5.27 0.85
N TRP A 101 -12.01 -6.60 0.92
CA TRP A 101 -13.08 -7.32 1.59
C TRP A 101 -13.13 -6.98 3.09
N VAL A 102 -11.97 -6.94 3.76
CA VAL A 102 -11.87 -6.57 5.18
C VAL A 102 -12.36 -5.13 5.41
N GLN A 103 -11.95 -4.18 4.56
CA GLN A 103 -12.40 -2.79 4.66
C GLN A 103 -13.92 -2.65 4.55
N GLU A 104 -14.52 -3.43 3.64
CA GLU A 104 -15.97 -3.41 3.39
C GLU A 104 -16.77 -4.01 4.54
N HIS A 105 -16.33 -5.13 5.11
CA HIS A 105 -17.11 -5.88 6.09
C HIS A 105 -16.80 -5.47 7.52
N LEU A 106 -15.59 -5.01 7.80
CA LEU A 106 -15.07 -4.76 9.15
C LEU A 106 -14.52 -3.34 9.34
N GLY A 107 -14.59 -2.49 8.31
CA GLY A 107 -14.20 -1.09 8.36
C GLY A 107 -12.74 -0.81 7.98
N ALA A 108 -12.46 0.44 7.64
CA ALA A 108 -11.17 0.89 7.12
C ALA A 108 -10.00 0.60 8.07
N GLU A 109 -10.18 0.82 9.37
CA GLU A 109 -9.13 0.58 10.38
C GLU A 109 -8.71 -0.88 10.43
N LYS A 110 -9.66 -1.82 10.37
CA LYS A 110 -9.37 -3.26 10.34
C LYS A 110 -8.62 -3.64 9.05
N GLY A 111 -8.97 -3.00 7.93
CA GLY A 111 -8.24 -3.13 6.67
C GLY A 111 -6.78 -2.68 6.77
N VAL A 112 -6.51 -1.56 7.45
CA VAL A 112 -5.14 -1.07 7.71
C VAL A 112 -4.37 -2.05 8.60
N GLN A 113 -4.99 -2.55 9.67
CA GLN A 113 -4.37 -3.56 10.55
C GLN A 113 -3.98 -4.82 9.76
N PHE A 114 -4.87 -5.31 8.90
CA PHE A 114 -4.60 -6.44 8.01
C PHE A 114 -3.47 -6.14 7.03
N ALA A 115 -3.49 -4.99 6.35
CA ALA A 115 -2.45 -4.60 5.40
C ALA A 115 -1.06 -4.54 6.05
N LYS A 116 -0.95 -3.97 7.26
CA LYS A 116 0.31 -3.94 8.02
C LYS A 116 0.80 -5.33 8.40
N ALA A 117 -0.10 -6.24 8.77
CA ALA A 117 0.25 -7.64 9.07
C ALA A 117 0.74 -8.38 7.81
N VAL A 118 0.11 -8.17 6.65
CA VAL A 118 0.55 -8.75 5.37
C VAL A 118 1.93 -8.22 4.96
N TYR A 119 2.16 -6.91 5.10
CA TYR A 119 3.47 -6.33 4.84
C TYR A 119 4.56 -6.89 5.75
N ALA A 120 4.30 -7.02 7.04
CA ALA A 120 5.25 -7.62 7.99
C ALA A 120 5.53 -9.09 7.63
N ALA A 121 4.50 -9.87 7.30
CA ALA A 121 4.69 -11.26 6.89
C ALA A 121 5.62 -11.37 5.66
N TYR A 122 5.50 -10.46 4.70
CA TYR A 122 6.33 -10.48 3.50
C TYR A 122 7.73 -9.90 3.73
N PHE A 123 7.83 -8.66 4.21
CA PHE A 123 9.09 -7.91 4.31
C PHE A 123 9.82 -8.04 5.65
N VAL A 124 9.32 -8.84 6.59
CA VAL A 124 10.03 -9.16 7.84
C VAL A 124 10.16 -10.66 7.99
N ASP A 125 9.06 -11.41 7.82
CA ASP A 125 9.04 -12.85 8.05
C ASP A 125 9.36 -13.70 6.80
N GLY A 126 9.53 -13.07 5.63
CA GLY A 126 9.85 -13.75 4.37
C GLY A 126 8.76 -14.71 3.87
N LYS A 127 7.49 -14.49 4.26
CA LYS A 127 6.36 -15.36 3.90
C LYS A 127 5.76 -15.00 2.55
N THR A 128 5.39 -16.02 1.78
CA THR A 128 4.72 -15.87 0.49
C THR A 128 3.25 -15.48 0.66
N ILE A 129 2.93 -14.19 0.48
CA ILE A 129 1.57 -13.64 0.65
C ILE A 129 0.64 -13.88 -0.56
N THR A 130 1.04 -14.72 -1.52
CA THR A 130 0.20 -15.14 -2.66
C THR A 130 -0.80 -16.23 -2.28
N GLU A 131 -0.58 -16.89 -1.14
CA GLU A 131 -1.27 -18.10 -0.73
C GLU A 131 -2.26 -17.84 0.41
N ALA A 132 -3.44 -18.48 0.35
CA ALA A 132 -4.47 -18.36 1.38
C ALA A 132 -3.98 -18.86 2.74
N GLU A 133 -3.12 -19.88 2.74
CA GLU A 133 -2.50 -20.50 3.91
C GLU A 133 -1.67 -19.51 4.73
N VAL A 134 -1.15 -18.45 4.11
CA VAL A 134 -0.43 -17.37 4.80
C VAL A 134 -1.39 -16.28 5.26
N LEU A 135 -2.38 -15.91 4.45
CA LEU A 135 -3.31 -14.82 4.75
C LEU A 135 -4.34 -15.17 5.83
N ILE A 136 -4.81 -16.43 5.89
CA ILE A 136 -5.80 -16.88 6.88
C ILE A 136 -5.29 -16.75 8.32
N PRO A 137 -4.09 -17.24 8.68
CA PRO A 137 -3.56 -17.06 10.04
C PRO A 137 -3.33 -15.59 10.39
N LEU A 138 -2.90 -14.76 9.44
CA LEU A 138 -2.73 -13.32 9.65
C LEU A 138 -4.06 -12.65 10.01
N ALA A 139 -5.10 -12.94 9.23
CA ALA A 139 -6.46 -12.44 9.45
C ALA A 139 -7.02 -12.92 10.80
N THR A 140 -6.87 -14.22 11.09
CA THR A 140 -7.38 -14.85 12.33
C THR A 140 -6.81 -14.19 13.58
N ARG A 141 -5.51 -13.87 13.60
CA ARG A 141 -4.86 -13.17 14.72
C ARG A 141 -5.42 -11.76 14.96
N LEU A 142 -6.03 -11.15 13.96
CA LEU A 142 -6.66 -9.83 14.04
C LEU A 142 -8.17 -9.88 14.36
N GLY A 143 -8.69 -11.08 14.63
CA GLY A 143 -10.11 -11.32 14.87
C GLY A 143 -10.96 -11.31 13.60
N ILE A 144 -10.36 -11.55 12.44
CA ILE A 144 -11.04 -11.64 11.14
C ILE A 144 -11.28 -13.13 10.83
N ASP A 145 -12.47 -13.49 10.36
CA ASP A 145 -12.71 -14.81 9.80
C ASP A 145 -11.90 -14.96 8.50
N GLY A 146 -10.76 -15.64 8.60
CA GLY A 146 -9.83 -15.78 7.49
C GLY A 146 -10.41 -16.59 6.32
N ALA A 147 -11.24 -17.60 6.59
CA ALA A 147 -11.85 -18.40 5.53
C ALA A 147 -12.87 -17.56 4.76
N ALA A 148 -13.77 -16.87 5.47
CA ALA A 148 -14.72 -15.95 4.85
C ALA A 148 -14.03 -14.82 4.07
N MET A 149 -12.91 -14.31 4.58
CA MET A 149 -12.10 -13.30 3.89
C MET A 149 -11.53 -13.83 2.57
N ILE A 150 -11.00 -15.06 2.53
CA ILE A 150 -10.46 -15.65 1.30
C ILE A 150 -11.56 -15.96 0.30
N ASP A 151 -12.68 -16.51 0.74
CA ASP A 151 -13.84 -16.76 -0.13
C ASP A 151 -14.35 -15.44 -0.72
N GLY A 152 -14.47 -14.42 0.12
CA GLY A 152 -14.81 -13.06 -0.26
C GLY A 152 -13.83 -12.47 -1.28
N ALA A 153 -12.52 -12.55 -1.02
CA ALA A 153 -11.48 -12.06 -1.92
C ALA A 153 -11.50 -12.72 -3.31
N ASN A 154 -11.96 -13.97 -3.39
CA ASN A 154 -12.11 -14.72 -4.63
C ASN A 154 -13.47 -14.57 -5.31
N SER A 155 -14.43 -13.92 -4.65
CA SER A 155 -15.77 -13.68 -5.18
C SER A 155 -15.78 -12.65 -6.32
N GLU A 156 -16.73 -12.80 -7.25
CA GLU A 156 -16.91 -11.82 -8.35
C GLU A 156 -17.18 -10.39 -7.86
N PRO A 157 -17.98 -10.15 -6.79
CA PRO A 157 -18.17 -8.80 -6.25
C PRO A 157 -16.87 -8.10 -5.86
N VAL A 158 -15.96 -8.77 -5.14
CA VAL A 158 -14.68 -8.16 -4.72
C VAL A 158 -13.72 -8.00 -5.89
N LYS A 159 -13.72 -8.93 -6.87
CA LYS A 159 -12.96 -8.76 -8.12
C LYS A 159 -13.41 -7.53 -8.90
N ALA A 160 -14.73 -7.35 -9.03
CA ALA A 160 -15.30 -6.19 -9.70
C ALA A 160 -14.96 -4.89 -8.96
N LYS A 161 -15.03 -4.89 -7.62
CA LYS A 161 -14.63 -3.75 -6.79
C LYS A 161 -13.15 -3.40 -6.93
N MET A 162 -12.26 -4.39 -6.94
CA MET A 162 -10.83 -4.16 -7.21
C MET A 162 -10.61 -3.56 -8.60
N LYS A 163 -11.37 -4.00 -9.61
CA LYS A 163 -11.30 -3.43 -10.97
C LYS A 163 -11.71 -1.95 -10.96
N VAL A 164 -12.83 -1.61 -10.34
CA VAL A 164 -13.32 -0.22 -10.20
C VAL A 164 -12.29 0.64 -9.46
N ALA A 165 -11.75 0.16 -8.34
CA ALA A 165 -10.71 0.87 -7.59
C ALA A 165 -9.45 1.14 -8.42
N MET A 166 -9.05 0.19 -9.28
CA MET A 166 -7.94 0.40 -10.22
C MET A 166 -8.28 1.43 -11.31
N GLU A 167 -9.50 1.42 -11.84
CA GLU A 167 -9.96 2.39 -12.84
C GLU A 167 -9.97 3.81 -12.26
N GLU A 168 -10.51 3.98 -11.04
CA GLU A 168 -10.51 5.25 -10.30
C GLU A 168 -9.09 5.76 -10.02
N ALA A 169 -8.17 4.88 -9.60
CA ALA A 169 -6.77 5.23 -9.39
C ALA A 169 -6.11 5.73 -10.68
N VAL A 170 -6.36 5.05 -11.81
CA VAL A 170 -5.82 5.43 -13.12
C VAL A 170 -6.41 6.76 -13.61
N GLU A 171 -7.71 6.98 -13.40
CA GLU A 171 -8.37 8.26 -13.72
C GLU A 171 -7.73 9.42 -12.95
N ARG A 172 -7.42 9.19 -11.68
CA ARG A 172 -6.66 10.11 -10.80
C ARG A 172 -5.16 10.17 -11.08
N LYS A 173 -4.69 9.57 -12.19
CA LYS A 173 -3.28 9.54 -12.62
C LYS A 173 -2.34 8.88 -11.61
N VAL A 174 -2.83 7.97 -10.78
CA VAL A 174 -1.99 7.16 -9.90
C VAL A 174 -1.25 6.11 -10.73
N PHE A 175 0.07 6.15 -10.75
CA PHE A 175 0.91 5.31 -11.63
C PHE A 175 1.99 4.50 -10.90
N GLY A 176 1.99 4.49 -9.57
CA GLY A 176 3.05 3.83 -8.82
C GLY A 176 2.69 3.56 -7.37
N SER A 177 3.64 2.98 -6.64
CA SER A 177 3.49 2.65 -5.23
C SER A 177 4.80 2.96 -4.49
N PRO A 178 4.77 3.80 -3.44
CA PRO A 178 3.61 4.47 -2.89
C PRO A 178 3.22 5.71 -3.71
N PHE A 179 1.94 6.05 -3.72
CA PHE A 179 1.45 7.31 -4.28
C PHE A 179 0.45 7.92 -3.29
N VAL A 180 0.62 9.18 -2.95
CA VAL A 180 -0.19 9.89 -1.97
C VAL A 180 -0.87 11.07 -2.66
N ILE A 181 -2.15 11.32 -2.35
CA ILE A 181 -2.86 12.52 -2.78
C ILE A 181 -3.40 13.22 -1.53
N ALA A 182 -2.99 14.47 -1.30
CA ALA A 182 -3.47 15.30 -0.21
C ALA A 182 -4.10 16.57 -0.80
N ASP A 183 -5.40 16.79 -0.56
CA ASP A 183 -6.13 17.97 -1.05
C ASP A 183 -6.00 18.21 -2.57
N GLY A 184 -5.92 17.12 -3.33
CA GLY A 184 -5.73 17.12 -4.79
C GLY A 184 -4.27 17.15 -5.24
N GLU A 185 -3.32 17.42 -4.35
CA GLU A 185 -1.89 17.48 -4.67
C GLU A 185 -1.24 16.08 -4.62
N PRO A 186 -0.60 15.61 -5.72
CA PRO A 186 -0.01 14.28 -5.79
C PRO A 186 1.47 14.22 -5.35
N PHE A 187 1.83 13.19 -4.58
CA PHE A 187 3.19 12.87 -4.15
C PHE A 187 3.52 11.41 -4.45
N TRP A 188 4.48 11.17 -5.32
CA TRP A 188 4.90 9.82 -5.70
C TRP A 188 6.26 9.47 -5.07
N GLY A 189 6.29 8.43 -4.24
CA GLY A 189 7.48 7.98 -3.53
C GLY A 189 7.52 8.37 -2.06
N VAL A 190 8.08 7.50 -1.23
CA VAL A 190 8.26 7.74 0.22
C VAL A 190 9.30 8.83 0.50
N ASP A 191 10.18 9.09 -0.47
CA ASP A 191 11.14 10.20 -0.49
C ASP A 191 10.47 11.58 -0.66
N ARG A 192 9.17 11.61 -1.00
CA ARG A 192 8.37 12.85 -1.04
C ARG A 192 7.66 13.17 0.26
N PHE A 193 7.83 12.36 1.31
CA PHE A 193 7.14 12.59 2.57
C PHE A 193 7.53 13.90 3.25
N ASP A 194 8.75 14.40 3.02
CA ASP A 194 9.16 15.72 3.54
C ASP A 194 8.44 16.86 2.80
N GLN A 195 8.19 16.70 1.49
CA GLN A 195 7.39 17.63 0.68
C GLN A 195 5.91 17.55 1.08
N LEU A 196 5.38 16.34 1.27
CA LEU A 196 4.04 16.11 1.78
C LEU A 196 3.87 16.76 3.16
N GLU A 197 4.83 16.57 4.07
CA GLU A 197 4.79 17.19 5.40
C GLU A 197 4.78 18.72 5.31
N HIS A 198 5.65 19.30 4.47
CA HIS A 198 5.66 20.74 4.24
C HIS A 198 4.29 21.23 3.73
N PHE A 199 3.72 20.51 2.74
CA PHE A 199 2.41 20.81 2.20
C PHE A 199 1.31 20.73 3.25
N LEU A 200 1.25 19.66 4.06
CA LEU A 200 0.26 19.51 5.13
C LEU A 200 0.35 20.61 6.18
N LYS A 201 1.55 21.12 6.44
CA LYS A 201 1.78 22.21 7.39
C LYS A 201 1.40 23.59 6.84
N HIS A 202 1.58 23.83 5.55
CA HIS A 202 1.52 25.17 4.96
C HIS A 202 0.39 25.36 3.92
N GLY A 203 -0.26 24.28 3.48
CA GLY A 203 -1.26 24.27 2.41
C GLY A 203 -0.69 24.49 1.01
N LYS A 204 0.65 24.50 0.86
CA LYS A 204 1.40 24.71 -0.39
C LYS A 204 2.85 24.26 -0.24
N LEU A 205 3.55 24.13 -1.37
CA LEU A 205 5.00 23.92 -1.45
C LEU A 205 5.77 25.25 -1.57
#